data_AF-A0A258W686-F1
#
_entry.id   AF-A0A258W686-F1
#
_cell.length_a   1.000
_cell.length_b   1.000
_cell.length_c   1.000
_cell.angle_alpha   90.00
_cell.angle_beta   90.00
_cell.angle_gamma   90.00
#
_symmetry.space_group_name_H-M   'P 1'
#
loop_
_entity.id
_entity.type
_entity.pdbx_description
1 polymer ?
#
loop_
_entity_poly.entity_id
_entity_poly.type
_entity_poly.pdbx_seq_one_letter_code
_entity_poly.pdbx_strand_id
1 'polypeptide(L)'
;MSVWDVVFLLPFGLGLYLFVKTPIGVRYQTETWMDPVVGFTMIFISAVYFYFAHVSGQLAPEGDRSPCGRLSKQIECYNLSEETCMSAWTSSGGDCEDRLAAIRKVRPSFLTGNFLETCIGKNFDKSMHYNRKNEATASCQTYFQKIDQRD
;
A
#
# COMPACT_ATOMS: atom_id res chain seq x y z
N MET A 1 -0.51 -13.50 10.07
CA MET A 1 0.62 -13.03 10.88
C MET A 1 1.85 -13.81 10.43
N SER A 2 2.82 -13.12 9.85
CA SER A 2 4.07 -13.68 9.31
C SER A 2 5.01 -14.09 10.44
N VAL A 3 5.87 -15.08 10.21
CA VAL A 3 6.95 -15.44 11.16
C VAL A 3 7.83 -14.22 11.46
N TRP A 4 8.01 -13.34 10.47
CA TRP A 4 8.75 -12.09 10.62
C TRP A 4 8.06 -11.08 11.54
N ASP A 5 6.72 -11.03 11.59
CA ASP A 5 6.00 -10.14 12.50
C ASP A 5 6.32 -10.48 13.96
N VAL A 6 6.44 -11.77 14.29
CA VAL A 6 6.79 -12.25 15.65
C VAL A 6 8.23 -11.87 16.00
N VAL A 7 9.16 -12.00 15.05
CA VAL A 7 10.57 -11.65 15.22
C VAL A 7 10.76 -10.15 15.50
N PHE A 8 9.96 -9.28 14.88
CA PHE A 8 10.06 -7.83 15.07
C PHE A 8 9.19 -7.26 16.21
N LEU A 9 8.21 -8.02 16.72
CA LEU A 9 7.44 -7.69 17.92
C LEU A 9 8.23 -7.89 19.22
N LEU A 10 9.06 -8.92 19.29
CA LEU A 10 9.92 -9.21 20.44
C LEU A 10 10.87 -8.05 20.81
N PRO A 11 11.69 -7.49 19.88
CA PRO A 11 12.56 -6.36 20.18
C PRO A 11 11.78 -5.08 20.52
N PHE A 12 10.57 -4.90 20.01
CA PHE A 12 9.71 -3.77 20.39
C PHE A 12 9.31 -3.85 21.88
N GLY A 13 8.87 -5.03 22.33
CA GLY A 13 8.54 -5.27 23.74
C GLY A 13 9.75 -5.13 24.66
N LEU A 14 10.91 -5.66 24.24
CA LEU A 14 12.18 -5.50 24.96
C LEU A 14 12.62 -4.03 25.03
N GLY A 15 12.48 -3.27 23.94
CA GLY A 15 12.80 -1.85 23.92
C GLY A 15 11.94 -1.04 24.89
N LEU A 16 10.63 -1.29 24.93
CA LEU A 16 9.73 -0.67 25.92
C LEU A 16 10.11 -1.04 27.35
N TYR A 17 10.50 -2.29 27.59
CA TYR A 17 10.97 -2.73 28.90
C TYR A 17 12.24 -1.99 29.35
N LEU A 18 13.19 -1.76 28.43
CA LEU A 18 14.43 -1.01 28.70
C LEU A 18 14.21 0.48 28.98
N PHE A 19 13.08 1.05 28.58
CA PHE A 19 12.68 2.41 28.98
C PHE A 19 12.09 2.47 30.39
N VAL A 20 11.38 1.42 30.82
CA VAL A 20 10.71 1.37 32.13
C VAL A 20 11.64 0.87 33.23
N LYS A 21 12.54 -0.05 32.88
CA LYS A 21 13.57 -0.60 33.75
C LYS A 21 14.91 -0.35 33.07
N THR A 22 15.92 0.08 33.80
CA THR A 22 17.30 0.28 33.32
C THR A 22 18.21 -0.87 33.79
N PRO A 23 17.92 -2.13 33.42
CA PRO A 23 18.61 -3.28 33.97
C PRO A 23 20.09 -3.31 33.53
N ILE A 24 20.45 -2.70 32.40
CA ILE A 24 21.81 -2.75 31.88
C ILE A 24 22.70 -1.82 32.69
N GLY A 25 22.29 -0.56 32.89
CA GLY A 25 23.00 0.41 33.73
C GLY A 25 23.15 -0.08 35.18
N VAL A 26 22.10 -0.68 35.74
CA VAL A 26 22.13 -1.18 37.13
C VAL A 26 23.02 -2.42 37.27
N ARG A 27 23.03 -3.33 36.29
CA ARG A 27 23.72 -4.62 36.40
C ARG A 27 25.18 -4.59 35.94
N TYR A 28 25.52 -3.72 35.00
CA TYR A 28 26.85 -3.65 34.39
C TYR A 28 27.62 -2.37 34.77
N GLN A 29 27.08 -1.54 35.67
CA GLN A 29 27.66 -0.24 36.06
C GLN A 29 27.97 0.67 34.86
N THR A 30 27.21 0.52 33.77
CA THR A 30 27.33 1.37 32.60
C THR A 30 26.55 2.65 32.80
N GLU A 31 26.87 3.67 32.00
CA GLU A 31 26.16 4.94 32.07
C GLU A 31 24.67 4.74 31.75
N THR A 32 23.80 5.33 32.58
CA THR A 32 22.35 5.10 32.57
C THR A 32 21.64 5.56 31.30
N TRP A 33 22.32 6.30 30.42
CA TRP A 33 21.81 6.70 29.11
C TRP A 33 21.90 5.58 28.06
N MET A 34 22.65 4.50 28.31
CA MET A 34 22.78 3.40 27.35
C MET A 34 21.48 2.59 27.21
N ASP A 35 20.75 2.34 28.30
CA ASP A 35 19.45 1.65 28.28
C ASP A 35 18.41 2.32 27.36
N PRO A 36 18.12 3.63 27.48
CA PRO A 36 17.15 4.29 26.59
C PRO A 36 17.64 4.40 25.14
N VAL A 37 18.96 4.49 24.89
CA VAL A 37 19.49 4.50 23.51
C VAL A 37 19.30 3.14 22.84
N VAL A 38 19.62 2.04 23.54
CA VAL A 38 19.39 0.68 23.03
C VAL A 38 17.89 0.43 22.86
N GLY A 39 17.08 0.81 23.84
CA GLY A 39 15.61 0.70 23.76
C GLY A 39 15.02 1.47 22.58
N PHE A 40 15.47 2.71 22.35
CA PHE A 40 15.04 3.54 21.22
C PHE A 40 15.39 2.88 19.89
N THR A 41 16.61 2.37 19.76
CA THR A 41 17.08 1.74 18.52
C THR A 41 16.25 0.50 18.19
N MET A 42 15.92 -0.33 19.19
CA MET A 42 15.07 -1.51 18.99
C MET A 42 13.65 -1.14 18.57
N ILE A 43 13.04 -0.15 19.25
CA ILE A 43 11.70 0.34 18.90
C ILE A 43 11.69 0.93 17.49
N PHE A 44 12.70 1.72 17.15
CA PHE A 44 12.81 2.37 15.85
C PHE A 44 12.92 1.35 14.72
N ILE A 45 13.79 0.34 14.84
CA ILE A 45 13.95 -0.71 13.82
C ILE A 45 12.65 -1.50 13.66
N SER A 46 11.98 -1.87 14.75
CA SER A 46 10.68 -2.54 14.69
C SER A 46 9.63 -1.67 14.01
N ALA A 47 9.53 -0.38 14.36
CA ALA A 47 8.58 0.54 13.76
C ALA A 47 8.84 0.72 12.25
N VAL A 48 10.11 0.81 11.85
CA VAL A 48 10.51 0.86 10.43
C VAL A 48 10.12 -0.43 9.71
N TYR A 49 10.34 -1.60 10.31
CA TYR A 49 9.88 -2.87 9.74
C TYR A 49 8.36 -2.88 9.56
N PHE A 50 7.58 -2.52 10.58
CA PHE A 50 6.12 -2.50 10.48
C PHE A 50 5.63 -1.48 9.44
N TYR A 51 6.29 -0.33 9.36
CA TYR A 51 6.04 0.66 8.32
C TYR A 51 6.29 0.07 6.93
N PHE A 52 7.42 -0.59 6.68
CA PHE A 52 7.69 -1.17 5.35
C PHE A 52 6.91 -2.47 5.07
N ALA A 53 6.59 -3.26 6.07
CA ALA A 53 5.87 -4.52 5.88
C ALA A 53 4.38 -4.30 5.66
N HIS A 54 3.79 -3.29 6.31
CA HIS A 54 2.34 -3.10 6.34
C HIS A 54 1.88 -1.76 5.76
N VAL A 55 2.73 -0.73 5.76
CA VAL A 55 2.37 0.64 5.33
C VAL A 55 2.98 1.01 3.98
N SER A 56 4.21 0.60 3.65
CA SER A 56 4.82 0.94 2.34
C SER A 56 4.13 0.22 1.17
N GLY A 57 3.44 -0.89 1.41
CA GLY A 57 2.52 -1.47 0.43
C GLY A 57 1.29 -0.59 0.14
N GLN A 58 0.96 0.33 1.03
CA GLN A 58 -0.13 1.31 0.91
C GLN A 58 0.36 2.73 0.55
N LEU A 59 1.65 3.03 0.76
CA LEU A 59 2.30 4.31 0.48
C LEU A 59 3.33 4.26 -0.67
N ALA A 60 3.54 3.11 -1.30
CA ALA A 60 4.29 3.05 -2.55
C ALA A 60 3.59 4.03 -3.51
N PRO A 61 4.29 5.05 -4.00
CA PRO A 61 3.70 5.92 -5.01
C PRO A 61 3.22 5.01 -6.14
N GLU A 62 1.96 5.16 -6.52
CA GLU A 62 1.24 4.47 -7.60
C GLU A 62 1.93 4.61 -8.99
N GLY A 63 3.17 5.09 -9.05
CA GLY A 63 3.92 5.38 -10.27
C GLY A 63 4.90 4.29 -10.75
N ASP A 64 5.30 3.32 -9.93
CA ASP A 64 6.39 2.38 -10.28
C ASP A 64 5.99 0.90 -10.42
N ARG A 65 4.74 0.53 -10.13
CA ARG A 65 4.17 -0.71 -10.64
C ARG A 65 3.37 -0.34 -11.86
N SER A 66 3.83 -0.73 -13.04
CA SER A 66 3.04 -0.56 -14.25
C SER A 66 1.62 -1.09 -13.97
N PRO A 67 0.56 -0.34 -14.30
CA PRO A 67 -0.82 -0.73 -14.02
C PRO A 67 -1.20 -2.06 -14.68
N CYS A 68 -0.36 -2.52 -15.61
CA CYS A 68 -0.49 -3.79 -16.31
C CYS A 68 0.75 -4.68 -16.13
N GLY A 69 1.51 -4.53 -15.05
CA GLY A 69 2.62 -5.43 -14.77
C GLY A 69 2.15 -6.86 -14.52
N ARG A 70 3.05 -7.84 -14.61
CA ARG A 70 2.74 -9.28 -14.47
C ARG A 70 2.04 -9.67 -13.15
N LEU A 71 2.14 -8.84 -12.11
CA LEU A 71 1.50 -9.00 -10.80
C LEU A 71 0.33 -8.01 -10.56
N SER A 72 -0.09 -7.29 -11.59
CA SER A 72 -1.20 -6.33 -11.52
C SER A 72 -2.55 -7.04 -11.41
N LYS A 73 -3.52 -6.41 -10.76
CA LYS A 73 -4.90 -6.91 -10.69
C LYS A 73 -5.57 -6.91 -12.06
N GLN A 74 -5.13 -6.03 -12.94
CA GLN A 74 -5.57 -5.89 -14.31
C GLN A 74 -5.17 -7.13 -15.15
N ILE A 75 -3.98 -7.72 -14.95
CA ILE A 75 -3.60 -8.99 -15.59
C ILE A 75 -4.12 -10.22 -14.83
N GLU A 76 -4.23 -10.14 -13.51
CA GLU A 76 -4.75 -11.26 -12.68
C GLU A 76 -6.24 -11.51 -12.95
N CYS A 77 -7.03 -10.45 -13.06
CA CYS A 77 -8.49 -10.50 -13.13
C CYS A 77 -9.06 -10.31 -14.54
N TYR A 78 -8.22 -10.03 -15.55
CA TYR A 78 -8.63 -10.00 -16.96
C TYR A 78 -7.74 -10.89 -17.83
N ASN A 79 -8.29 -11.39 -18.93
CA ASN A 79 -7.57 -12.19 -19.91
C ASN A 79 -6.93 -11.28 -20.98
N LEU A 80 -5.92 -10.50 -20.58
CA LEU A 80 -5.25 -9.51 -21.43
C LEU A 80 -3.74 -9.74 -21.46
N SER A 81 -3.11 -9.45 -22.60
CA SER A 81 -1.66 -9.27 -22.66
C SER A 81 -1.26 -7.94 -22.01
N GLU A 82 0.01 -7.82 -21.61
CA GLU A 82 0.54 -6.59 -21.01
C GLU A 82 0.38 -5.38 -21.92
N GLU A 83 0.63 -5.53 -23.23
CA GLU A 83 0.45 -4.49 -24.23
C GLU A 83 -1.01 -4.03 -24.35
N THR A 84 -1.95 -4.97 -24.47
CA THR A 84 -3.38 -4.65 -24.59
C THR A 84 -3.91 -3.99 -23.32
N CYS A 85 -3.46 -4.48 -22.16
CA CYS A 85 -3.79 -3.88 -20.88
C CYS A 85 -3.26 -2.44 -20.80
N MET A 86 -1.98 -2.20 -21.11
CA MET A 86 -1.40 -0.85 -21.04
C MET A 86 -2.10 0.13 -21.98
N SER A 87 -2.43 -0.33 -23.19
CA SER A 87 -3.16 0.47 -24.19
C SER A 87 -4.55 0.86 -23.68
N ALA A 88 -5.30 -0.10 -23.14
CA ALA A 88 -6.64 0.15 -22.62
C ALA A 88 -6.63 0.99 -21.34
N TRP A 89 -5.63 0.81 -20.47
CA TRP A 89 -5.45 1.62 -19.28
C TRP A 89 -5.16 3.07 -19.64
N THR A 90 -4.24 3.30 -20.58
CA THR A 90 -3.89 4.64 -21.07
C THR A 90 -5.10 5.31 -21.74
N SER A 91 -5.85 4.57 -22.57
CA SER A 91 -7.07 5.07 -23.19
C SER A 91 -8.16 5.43 -22.18
N SER A 92 -8.18 4.77 -21.01
CA SER A 92 -9.15 5.02 -19.95
C SER A 92 -8.80 6.24 -19.08
N GLY A 93 -7.56 6.74 -19.19
CA GLY A 93 -7.00 7.86 -18.44
C GLY A 93 -7.53 9.25 -18.82
N GLY A 94 -7.70 9.51 -20.11
CA GLY A 94 -7.95 10.86 -20.63
C GLY A 94 -9.15 11.56 -19.99
N ASP A 95 -10.31 10.93 -19.99
CA ASP A 95 -11.55 11.50 -19.44
C ASP A 95 -11.48 11.73 -17.91
N CYS A 96 -10.65 10.96 -17.21
CA CYS A 96 -10.50 11.03 -15.77
C CYS A 96 -9.61 12.21 -15.34
N GLU A 97 -8.57 12.52 -16.12
CA GLU A 97 -7.72 13.68 -15.88
C GLU A 97 -8.48 15.00 -16.08
N ASP A 98 -9.35 15.08 -17.09
CA ASP A 98 -10.20 16.25 -17.34
C ASP A 98 -11.19 16.49 -16.19
N ARG A 99 -11.82 15.42 -15.69
CA ARG A 99 -12.69 15.49 -14.50
C ARG A 99 -11.92 15.94 -13.27
N LEU A 100 -10.71 15.41 -13.09
CA LEU A 100 -9.86 15.78 -11.97
C LEU A 100 -9.42 17.26 -12.06
N ALA A 101 -9.13 17.76 -13.26
CA ALA A 101 -8.79 19.16 -13.50
C ALA A 101 -9.97 20.09 -13.13
N ALA A 102 -11.20 19.70 -13.46
CA ALA A 102 -12.39 20.43 -13.05
C ALA A 102 -12.57 20.46 -11.52
N ILE A 103 -12.35 19.32 -10.84
CA ILE A 103 -12.44 19.22 -9.38
C ILE A 103 -11.35 20.07 -8.71
N ARG A 104 -10.10 20.01 -9.19
CA ARG A 104 -8.99 20.81 -8.64
C ARG A 104 -9.23 22.31 -8.70
N LYS A 105 -9.92 22.81 -9.74
CA LYS A 105 -10.31 24.23 -9.83
C LYS A 105 -11.25 24.66 -8.71
N VAL A 106 -12.07 23.76 -8.20
CA VAL A 106 -13.05 24.03 -7.13
C VAL A 106 -12.51 23.66 -5.75
N ARG A 107 -11.68 22.62 -5.65
CA ARG A 107 -11.12 22.07 -4.41
C ARG A 107 -9.65 21.70 -4.59
N PRO A 108 -8.72 22.65 -4.45
CA PRO A 108 -7.29 22.41 -4.67
C PRO A 108 -6.66 21.46 -3.63
N SER A 109 -7.27 21.29 -2.45
CA SER A 109 -6.81 20.40 -1.38
C SER A 109 -7.36 18.96 -1.46
N PHE A 110 -8.05 18.61 -2.54
CA PHE A 110 -8.62 17.27 -2.71
C PHE A 110 -7.52 16.21 -2.99
N LEU A 111 -7.54 15.09 -2.26
CA LEU A 111 -6.62 13.97 -2.48
C LEU A 111 -6.95 13.28 -3.82
N THR A 112 -6.07 13.42 -4.81
CA THR A 112 -6.39 13.07 -6.20
C THR A 112 -6.06 11.63 -6.61
N GLY A 113 -5.17 10.94 -5.90
CA GLY A 113 -4.69 9.59 -6.29
C GLY A 113 -5.83 8.58 -6.39
N ASN A 114 -6.51 8.33 -5.26
CA ASN A 114 -7.63 7.37 -5.19
C ASN A 114 -8.77 7.70 -6.18
N PHE A 115 -9.04 8.98 -6.44
CA PHE A 115 -10.06 9.37 -7.42
C PHE A 115 -9.65 8.98 -8.84
N LEU A 116 -8.41 9.29 -9.23
CA LEU A 116 -7.92 9.00 -10.57
C LEU A 116 -7.87 7.49 -10.80
N GLU A 117 -7.29 6.73 -9.85
CA GLU A 117 -7.20 5.26 -9.95
C GLU A 117 -8.58 4.61 -10.08
N THR A 118 -9.55 5.03 -9.26
CA THR A 118 -10.93 4.51 -9.31
C THR A 118 -11.60 4.86 -10.64
N CYS A 119 -11.45 6.10 -11.11
CA CYS A 119 -12.04 6.55 -12.36
C CYS A 119 -11.48 5.77 -13.55
N ILE A 120 -10.15 5.62 -13.62
CA ILE A 120 -9.47 4.87 -14.68
C ILE A 120 -9.86 3.40 -14.59
N GLY A 121 -9.88 2.81 -13.39
CA GLY A 121 -10.31 1.43 -13.16
C GLY A 121 -11.74 1.16 -13.65
N LYS A 122 -12.67 2.11 -13.46
CA LYS A 122 -14.06 2.01 -13.94
C LYS A 122 -14.17 2.09 -15.46
N ASN A 123 -13.46 3.04 -16.08
CA ASN A 123 -13.43 3.17 -17.53
C ASN A 123 -12.77 1.95 -18.19
N PHE A 124 -11.68 1.48 -17.59
CA PHE A 124 -10.98 0.28 -18.01
C PHE A 124 -11.90 -0.93 -17.93
N ASP A 125 -12.55 -1.13 -16.79
CA ASP A 125 -13.49 -2.22 -16.61
C ASP A 125 -14.64 -2.17 -17.62
N LYS A 126 -15.22 -1.00 -17.87
CA LYS A 126 -16.27 -0.83 -18.89
C LYS A 126 -15.81 -1.24 -20.29
N SER A 127 -14.55 -0.96 -20.65
CA SER A 127 -13.98 -1.34 -21.95
C SER A 127 -13.60 -2.82 -22.02
N MET A 128 -13.20 -3.42 -20.89
CA MET A 128 -12.65 -4.77 -20.80
C MET A 128 -13.56 -5.76 -20.07
N HIS A 129 -14.82 -5.40 -19.83
CA HIS A 129 -15.77 -6.17 -19.03
C HIS A 129 -15.89 -7.62 -19.52
N TYR A 130 -15.95 -7.81 -20.84
CA TYR A 130 -16.05 -9.13 -21.46
C TYR A 130 -14.76 -9.98 -21.36
N ASN A 131 -13.63 -9.36 -20.99
CA ASN A 131 -12.36 -10.04 -20.79
C ASN A 131 -12.11 -10.39 -19.32
N ARG A 132 -13.06 -10.15 -18.41
CA ARG A 132 -12.93 -10.55 -17.00
C ARG A 132 -12.74 -12.06 -16.90
N LYS A 133 -11.84 -12.48 -16.00
CA LYS A 133 -11.59 -13.88 -15.64
C LYS A 133 -11.51 -14.00 -14.13
N ASN A 134 -11.64 -15.23 -13.62
CA ASN A 134 -11.49 -15.51 -12.18
C ASN A 134 -12.42 -14.67 -11.28
N GLU A 135 -13.63 -14.35 -11.77
CA GLU A 135 -14.62 -13.54 -11.03
C GLU A 135 -15.07 -14.19 -9.71
N ALA A 136 -14.82 -15.49 -9.54
CA ALA A 136 -15.09 -16.22 -8.31
C ALA A 136 -13.97 -16.12 -7.25
N THR A 137 -12.79 -15.61 -7.62
CA THR A 137 -11.67 -15.48 -6.68
C THR A 137 -11.85 -14.26 -5.79
N ALA A 138 -11.67 -14.42 -4.48
CA ALA A 138 -11.86 -13.36 -3.49
C ALA A 138 -11.05 -12.08 -3.81
N SER A 139 -9.85 -12.22 -4.40
CA SER A 139 -9.01 -11.09 -4.83
C SER A 139 -9.67 -10.26 -5.93
N CYS A 140 -10.19 -10.91 -6.98
CA CYS A 140 -10.84 -10.25 -8.11
C CYS A 140 -12.24 -9.72 -7.75
N GLN A 141 -12.99 -10.43 -6.90
CA GLN A 141 -14.25 -9.92 -6.36
C GLN A 141 -14.06 -8.63 -5.59
N THR A 142 -13.06 -8.57 -4.70
CA THR A 142 -12.75 -7.35 -3.95
C THR A 142 -12.34 -6.20 -4.87
N TYR A 143 -11.59 -6.51 -5.93
CA TYR A 143 -11.19 -5.53 -6.94
C TYR A 143 -12.39 -4.97 -7.71
N PHE A 144 -13.28 -5.82 -8.25
CA PHE A 144 -14.47 -5.38 -8.97
C PHE A 144 -15.45 -4.62 -8.06
N GLN A 145 -15.66 -5.08 -6.82
CA GLN A 145 -16.48 -4.36 -5.85
C GLN A 145 -15.96 -2.96 -5.55
N LYS A 146 -14.64 -2.76 -5.46
CA LYS A 146 -14.06 -1.42 -5.26
C LYS A 146 -14.34 -0.47 -6.43
N ILE A 147 -14.40 -1.00 -7.64
CA ILE A 147 -14.70 -0.23 -8.85
C ILE A 147 -16.21 0.08 -8.94
N ASP A 148 -17.06 -0.87 -8.58
CA ASP A 148 -18.52 -0.78 -8.71
C ASP A 148 -19.18 0.03 -7.57
N GLN A 149 -18.62 0.05 -6.35
CA GLN A 149 -19.29 0.62 -5.15
C GLN A 149 -19.28 2.15 -5.02
N ARG A 150 -18.68 2.91 -5.93
CA ARG A 150 -18.61 4.38 -5.84
C ARG A 150 -19.35 5.06 -6.98
N ASP A 151 -20.68 4.98 -6.92
CA ASP A 151 -21.62 5.91 -7.55
C ASP A 151 -22.18 6.89 -6.52
#